data_AF-A0A452ZNR4-F1
#
_entry.id   AF-A0A452ZNR4-F1
#
_cell.length_a   1.000
_cell.length_b   1.000
_cell.length_c   1.000
_cell.angle_alpha   90.00
_cell.angle_beta   90.00
_cell.angle_gamma   90.00
#
_symmetry.space_group_name_H-M   'P 1'
#
loop_
_entity.id
_entity.type
_entity.pdbx_description
1 polymer ?
#
loop_
_entity_poly.entity_id
_entity_poly.type
_entity_poly.pdbx_seq_one_letter_code
_entity_poly.pdbx_strand_id
1 'polypeptide(L)' 'KHWDVCGEDVTNIVLRIVKGEESPEAINDTVLVLIPKVTNPNLLSQFRPISLCNVLYKIASKVVANRLKLVLPDIISE' A
#
# COMPACT_ATOMS: atom_id res chain seq x y z
N LYS A 1 19.54 -1.50 -7.78
CA LYS A 1 20.93 -1.98 -7.61
C LYS A 1 21.04 -3.33 -6.88
N HIS A 2 20.11 -3.72 -6.00
CA HIS A 2 20.13 -5.03 -5.32
C HIS A 2 18.95 -5.94 -5.71
N TRP A 3 18.27 -5.66 -6.82
CA TRP A 3 17.09 -6.42 -7.24
C TRP A 3 17.44 -7.88 -7.58
N ASP A 4 18.64 -8.11 -8.10
CA ASP A 4 19.13 -9.46 -8.40
C ASP A 4 19.27 -10.33 -7.14
N VAL A 5 19.29 -9.71 -5.95
CA VAL A 5 19.38 -10.39 -4.66
C VAL A 5 18.01 -10.53 -4.01
N CYS A 6 17.19 -9.48 -3.96
CA CYS A 6 15.93 -9.49 -3.23
C CYS A 6 14.68 -9.67 -4.10
N GLY A 7 14.80 -9.60 -5.43
CA GLY A 7 13.67 -9.55 -6.34
C GLY A 7 12.84 -10.82 -6.34
N GLU A 8 13.49 -11.98 -6.23
CA GLU A 8 12.82 -13.28 -6.14
C GLU A 8 11.97 -13.37 -4.87
N ASP A 9 12.56 -13.09 -3.70
CA ASP A 9 11.85 -13.14 -2.42
C ASP A 9 10.67 -12.16 -2.36
N VAL A 10 10.90 -10.92 -2.81
CA VAL A 10 9.86 -9.88 -2.90
C VAL A 10 8.71 -10.33 -3.81
N THR A 11 9.03 -10.93 -4.95
CA THR A 11 8.01 -11.41 -5.90
C THR A 11 7.25 -12.58 -5.30
N ASN A 12 7.95 -13.55 -4.72
CA ASN A 12 7.34 -14.76 -4.15
C ASN A 12 6.37 -14.42 -3.01
N ILE A 13 6.78 -13.58 -2.06
CA ILE A 13 5.90 -13.21 -0.94
C ILE A 13 4.65 -12.45 -1.41
N VAL A 14 4.80 -11.52 -2.37
CA VAL A 14 3.67 -10.78 -2.93
C VAL A 14 2.71 -11.73 -3.65
N LEU A 15 3.23 -12.69 -4.43
CA LEU A 15 2.40 -13.65 -5.14
C LEU A 15 1.63 -14.56 -4.17
N ARG A 16 2.27 -15.06 -3.10
CA ARG A 16 1.59 -15.89 -2.09
C ARG A 16 0.47 -15.13 -1.39
N ILE A 17 0.71 -13.87 -1.01
CA ILE A 17 -0.33 -13.00 -0.43
C ILE A 17 -1.50 -12.80 -1.40
N VAL A 18 -1.22 -12.46 -2.66
CA VAL A 18 -2.26 -12.17 -3.65
C VAL A 18 -3.04 -13.43 -4.07
N LYS A 19 -2.44 -14.62 -3.95
CA LYS A 19 -3.12 -15.91 -4.13
C LYS A 19 -3.92 -16.37 -2.91
N GLY A 20 -3.79 -15.68 -1.77
CA GLY A 20 -4.42 -16.07 -0.50
C GLY A 20 -3.70 -17.21 0.23
N GLU A 21 -2.46 -17.52 -0.15
CA GLU A 21 -1.64 -18.55 0.48
C GLU A 21 -0.94 -18.04 1.77
N GLU A 22 -0.77 -16.71 1.90
CA GLU A 22 -0.23 -16.06 3.09
C GLU A 22 -1.02 -14.81 3.47
N SER A 23 -1.07 -14.49 4.78
CA SER A 23 -1.73 -13.28 5.28
C SER A 23 -0.80 -12.06 5.20
N PRO A 24 -1.30 -10.88 4.78
CA PRO A 24 -0.53 -9.64 4.81
C PRO A 24 -0.42 -9.01 6.21
N GLU A 25 -1.02 -9.60 7.26
CA GLU A 25 -1.05 -9.04 8.61
C GLU A 25 0.34 -8.69 9.15
N ALA A 26 1.33 -9.55 8.92
CA ALA A 26 2.71 -9.33 9.39
C ALA A 26 3.40 -8.10 8.77
N ILE A 27 2.84 -7.52 7.70
CA ILE A 27 3.41 -6.38 6.96
C ILE A 27 2.43 -5.21 6.79
N ASN A 28 1.24 -5.31 7.40
CA ASN A 28 0.16 -4.32 7.36
C ASN A 28 0.47 -3.10 8.24
N ASP A 29 1.36 -3.25 9.22
CA ASP A 29 1.74 -2.18 10.13
C ASP A 29 2.08 -0.87 9.40
N THR A 30 1.52 0.21 9.92
CA THR A 30 1.57 1.54 9.30
C THR A 30 1.98 2.58 10.34
N VAL A 31 2.99 3.37 9.98
CA VAL A 31 3.37 4.55 10.76
C VAL A 31 2.58 5.75 10.23
N LEU A 32 1.80 6.39 11.11
CA LEU A 32 1.09 7.61 10.79
C LEU A 32 2.01 8.83 10.95
N VAL A 33 2.20 9.58 9.87
CA VAL A 33 2.97 10.83 9.88
C VAL A 33 2.05 12.00 9.56
N LEU A 34 2.18 13.08 10.33
CA LEU A 34 1.42 14.31 10.13
C LEU A 34 2.27 15.34 9.39
N ILE A 35 1.90 15.65 8.15
CA ILE A 35 2.60 16.67 7.35
C ILE A 35 1.86 18.01 7.47
N PRO A 36 2.50 19.09 7.93
CA PRO A 36 1.89 20.42 7.99
C PRO A 36 1.41 20.90 6.61
N LYS A 37 0.20 21.45 6.52
CA LYS A 37 -0.32 22.12 5.31
C LYS A 37 -0.05 23.63 5.30
N VAL A 38 0.26 24.20 6.47
CA VAL A 38 0.47 25.64 6.68
C VAL A 38 1.66 25.88 7.60
N THR A 39 2.21 27.08 7.57
CA THR A 39 3.23 27.54 8.53
C THR A 39 2.62 27.66 9.92
N ASN A 40 3.29 27.15 10.95
CA ASN A 40 2.86 27.16 12.36
C ASN A 40 1.46 26.55 12.59
N PRO A 41 1.28 25.24 12.35
CA PRO A 41 0.01 24.58 12.57
C PRO A 41 -0.34 24.51 14.07
N ASN A 42 -1.56 24.90 14.42
CA ASN A 42 -2.11 24.87 15.79
C ASN A 42 -3.33 23.94 15.92
N LEU A 43 -3.91 23.47 14.80
CA LEU A 43 -5.08 22.59 14.76
C LEU A 43 -4.74 21.30 14.00
N LEU A 44 -5.29 20.16 14.43
CA LEU A 44 -5.10 18.87 13.74
C LEU A 44 -5.58 18.90 12.28
N SER A 45 -6.64 19.67 12.00
CA SER A 45 -7.15 19.87 10.64
C SER A 45 -6.16 20.58 9.71
N GLN A 46 -5.10 21.19 10.24
CA GLN A 46 -4.02 21.82 9.47
C GLN A 46 -2.91 20.85 9.08
N PHE A 47 -3.00 19.58 9.49
CA PHE A 47 -2.11 18.52 9.04
C PHE A 47 -2.78 17.66 7.96
N ARG A 48 -1.96 17.07 7.10
CA ARG A 48 -2.34 15.98 6.21
C ARG A 48 -1.74 14.70 6.81
N PRO A 49 -2.57 13.73 7.25
CA PRO A 49 -2.05 12.42 7.64
C PRO A 49 -1.55 11.68 6.40
N ILE A 50 -0.38 11.04 6.52
CA ILE A 50 0.14 10.09 5.56
C ILE A 50 0.47 8.79 6.28
N SER A 51 -0.03 7.69 5.71
CA SER A 51 0.28 6.32 6.13
C SER A 51 1.57 5.84 5.45
N LEU A 52 2.61 5.64 6.25
CA LEU A 52 3.84 4.98 5.82
C LEU A 52 3.71 3.48 6.08
N CYS A 53 3.31 2.73 5.05
CA CYS A 53 3.17 1.28 5.10
C CYS A 53 4.42 0.57 4.54
N ASN A 54 4.56 -0.72 4.86
CA ASN A 54 5.58 -1.60 4.28
C ASN A 54 5.52 -1.62 2.74
N VAL A 55 6.68 -1.63 2.08
CA VAL A 55 6.77 -1.68 0.61
C VAL A 55 6.15 -2.96 0.05
N LEU A 56 6.35 -4.11 0.69
CA LEU A 56 5.75 -5.38 0.28
C LEU A 56 4.21 -5.28 0.30
N TYR A 57 3.66 -4.68 1.36
CA TYR A 57 2.22 -4.46 1.47
C TYR A 57 1.72 -3.54 0.35
N LYS A 58 2.43 -2.43 0.08
CA LYS A 58 2.09 -1.51 -1.02
C LYS A 58 2.09 -2.20 -2.39
N ILE A 59 3.05 -3.07 -2.66
CA ILE A 59 3.11 -3.83 -3.92
C ILE A 59 1.89 -4.76 -4.01
N ALA A 60 1.61 -5.56 -2.98
CA ALA A 60 0.46 -6.47 -2.96
C ALA A 60 -0.87 -5.71 -3.15
N SER A 61 -1.10 -4.64 -2.39
CA SER A 61 -2.29 -3.80 -2.55
C SER A 61 -2.39 -3.19 -3.95
N LYS A 62 -1.27 -2.80 -4.57
CA LYS A 62 -1.26 -2.27 -5.93
C LYS A 62 -1.63 -3.32 -6.97
N VAL A 63 -1.17 -4.56 -6.82
CA VAL A 63 -1.57 -5.67 -7.70
C VAL A 63 -3.08 -5.89 -7.63
N VAL A 64 -3.65 -5.94 -6.42
CA VAL A 64 -5.10 -6.09 -6.23
C VAL A 64 -5.86 -4.91 -6.85
N ALA A 65 -5.44 -3.67 -6.58
CA ALA A 65 -6.05 -2.48 -7.16
C ALA A 65 -6.01 -2.48 -8.70
N ASN A 66 -4.92 -2.94 -9.30
CA ASN A 66 -4.80 -3.05 -10.75
C ASN A 66 -5.74 -4.13 -11.34
N ARG A 67 -5.97 -5.23 -10.62
CA ARG A 67 -6.97 -6.24 -11.01
C ARG A 67 -8.39 -5.67 -10.91
N LEU A 68 -8.70 -5.00 -9.81
CA LEU A 68 -10.01 -4.37 -9.61
C LEU A 68 -10.29 -3.29 -10.66
N LYS A 69 -9.29 -2.52 -11.07
CA LYS A 69 -9.42 -1.48 -12.10
C LYS A 69 -10.06 -2.00 -13.40
N LEU A 70 -9.89 -3.28 -13.73
CA LEU A 70 -10.47 -3.88 -14.94
C LEU A 70 -11.98 -4.09 -14.84
N VAL A 71 -12.50 -4.34 -13.64
CA VAL A 71 -13.92 -4.67 -13.41
C VAL A 71 -14.73 -3.50 -12.83
N LEU A 72 -14.05 -2.53 -12.19
CA LEU A 72 -14.71 -1.37 -11.59
C LEU A 72 -15.56 -0.55 -12.59
N PRO A 73 -15.16 -0.32 -13.86
CA PRO A 73 -15.99 0.43 -14.80
C PRO A 73 -17.36 -0.21 -15.04
N ASP A 74 -17.45 -1.54 -15.03
CA ASP A 74 -18.70 -2.26 -15.27
C ASP A 74 -19.60 -2.31 -14.03
N ILE A 75 -19.03 -2.14 -12.84
CA ILE A 75 -19.74 -2.22 -11.55
C ILE A 75 -20.21 -0.83 -11.08
N ILE A 76 -19.44 0.21 -11.36
CA ILE A 76 -19.72 1.58 -10.89
C ILE A 76 -20.45 2.41 -11.96
N SER A 77 -20.74 1.85 -13.14
CA SER A 77 -21.53 2.54 -14.16
C SER A 77 -23.04 2.48 -13.84
N GLU A 78 -23.44 3.25 -12.82
CA GLU A 78 -24.75 3.90 -12.64
C GLU A 78 -24.58 5.21 -11.87
#